data_AF-A0A7C8FCX2-F1
#
_entry.id   AF-A0A7C8FCX2-F1
#
_cell.length_a   1.000
_cell.length_b   1.000
_cell.length_c   1.000
_cell.angle_alpha   90.00
_cell.angle_beta   90.00
_cell.angle_gamma   90.00
#
_symmetry.space_group_name_H-M   'P 1'
#
loop_
_entity.id
_entity.type
_entity.pdbx_description
1 polymer ?
#
loop_
_entity_poly.entity_id
_entity_poly.type
_entity_poly.pdbx_seq_one_letter_code
_entity_poly.pdbx_strand_id
1 'polypeptide(L)'
;MTNQGILVRVLGDYGPFSTMGKSIGYLVTIGDSSFLVDCGSPLFQQIGGHGLKSIKGVIITHCHDDHKRWFSDLSLFNMYAPDIQHKLPVFSSESINAGLQTASGPALNTSLSFDSKMVVDLDYADYIDFKPLGPRAKFRIARQPNAFGGFTLAVLDLLGERVGPEQAKIVVSSKNESPRLLFKDHCYGEWVEPEQFYPFSSTTFYEENGNILSDPAGFTIEAINAPVWHGVPSIGLRFTTANESLVFSGDTAHDTELWKVLHSEKRSQRLSGTREEFEAASILYGNINDYIERAWSSERYYEALAAFNDAIVIHDIATRRSVVHTDYRRLEHTVLKKGKTILTHSPDKMTSEWPLSKAEKSFLIHGSTFSEVVGDRLLPMNAAVYHKEEGNYFVGYRNPEGAVTLYENDGILNLGGQWEWQNGTELYNVDLYEDVGGTYLPLRDNQEGTSYVPRADGTVERVIRDECGSRGIVVKDLRAELFNR
;
A
#
# COMPACT_ATOMS: atom_id res chain seq x y z
N MET A 1 19.04 8.83 19.13
CA MET A 1 17.67 8.51 19.61
C MET A 1 17.63 7.05 19.99
N THR A 2 17.17 6.71 21.19
CA THR A 2 17.05 5.32 21.67
C THR A 2 16.03 4.55 20.83
N ASN A 3 16.37 3.32 20.42
CA ASN A 3 15.63 2.31 19.63
C ASN A 3 14.23 1.90 20.19
N GLN A 4 13.43 2.83 20.69
CA GLN A 4 12.09 2.54 21.22
C GLN A 4 11.02 3.02 20.25
N GLY A 5 10.21 2.09 19.76
CA GLY A 5 9.12 2.33 18.82
C GLY A 5 9.38 1.79 17.41
N ILE A 6 8.42 2.06 16.52
CA ILE A 6 8.49 1.72 15.09
C ILE A 6 8.72 3.02 14.31
N LEU A 7 9.86 3.14 13.64
CA LEU A 7 10.18 4.27 12.77
C LEU A 7 9.74 3.97 11.34
N VAL A 8 8.94 4.85 10.74
CA VAL A 8 8.53 4.77 9.35
C VAL A 8 9.05 5.99 8.61
N ARG A 9 9.95 5.79 7.64
CA ARG A 9 10.34 6.82 6.68
C ARG A 9 9.52 6.64 5.41
N VAL A 10 8.80 7.70 5.01
CA VAL A 10 8.02 7.73 3.78
C VAL A 10 8.98 7.99 2.62
N LEU A 11 9.16 7.00 1.75
CA LEU A 11 10.00 7.13 0.55
C LEU A 11 9.17 7.72 -0.59
N GLY A 12 7.91 7.33 -0.69
CA GLY A 12 6.93 8.00 -1.52
C GLY A 12 5.50 7.72 -1.05
N ASP A 13 4.61 8.65 -1.36
CA ASP A 13 3.23 8.69 -0.86
C ASP A 13 2.22 9.07 -1.97
N TYR A 14 2.58 8.79 -3.21
CA TYR A 14 1.85 9.21 -4.38
C TYR A 14 1.15 8.03 -5.04
N GLY A 15 -0.08 8.26 -5.49
CA GLY A 15 -0.79 7.29 -6.31
C GLY A 15 -0.18 7.08 -7.71
N PRO A 16 -0.74 6.15 -8.52
CA PRO A 16 -0.14 5.70 -9.77
C PRO A 16 0.01 6.78 -10.85
N PHE A 17 -0.74 7.88 -10.74
CA PHE A 17 -0.81 8.95 -11.73
C PHE A 17 -0.11 10.24 -11.31
N SER A 18 0.87 10.17 -10.40
CA SER A 18 1.64 11.36 -10.01
C SER A 18 2.29 12.02 -11.21
N THR A 19 2.07 13.32 -11.35
CA THR A 19 2.73 14.20 -12.33
C THR A 19 4.24 14.25 -12.15
N MET A 20 4.72 13.96 -10.94
CA MET A 20 6.14 13.90 -10.60
C MET A 20 6.75 12.51 -10.87
N GLY A 21 5.95 11.53 -11.31
CA GLY A 21 6.36 10.15 -11.52
C GLY A 21 6.77 9.42 -10.24
N LYS A 22 6.50 10.01 -9.07
CA LYS A 22 6.73 9.38 -7.77
C LYS A 22 5.61 8.38 -7.49
N SER A 23 5.95 7.27 -6.85
CA SER A 23 5.02 6.21 -6.43
C SER A 23 5.29 5.86 -4.97
N ILE A 24 4.66 4.85 -4.41
CA ILE A 24 4.76 4.61 -2.98
C ILE A 24 5.97 3.76 -2.57
N GLY A 25 6.33 3.89 -1.30
CA GLY A 25 7.28 3.02 -0.64
C GLY A 25 7.59 3.54 0.75
N TYR A 26 7.87 2.63 1.66
CA TYR A 26 8.17 2.97 3.04
C TYR A 26 9.37 2.17 3.53
N LEU A 27 10.20 2.79 4.35
CA LEU A 27 11.24 2.11 5.10
C LEU A 27 10.79 2.03 6.55
N VAL A 28 10.48 0.81 7.02
CA VAL A 28 10.09 0.54 8.40
C VAL A 28 11.31 0.03 9.15
N THR A 29 11.65 0.68 10.27
CA THR A 29 12.78 0.32 11.12
C THR A 29 12.34 0.08 12.56
N ILE A 30 12.70 -1.08 13.11
CA ILE A 30 12.41 -1.49 14.49
C ILE A 30 13.70 -2.07 15.07
N GLY A 31 14.28 -1.39 16.08
CA GLY A 31 15.63 -1.71 16.54
C GLY A 31 16.64 -1.56 15.40
N ASP A 32 17.45 -2.60 15.18
CA ASP A 32 18.46 -2.62 14.11
C ASP A 32 17.95 -3.30 12.82
N SER A 33 16.64 -3.55 12.73
CA SER A 33 16.00 -4.25 11.62
C SER A 33 15.25 -3.26 10.74
N SER A 34 15.56 -3.22 9.44
CA SER A 34 14.85 -2.39 8.46
C SER A 34 14.25 -3.22 7.33
N PHE A 35 13.01 -2.93 6.97
CA PHE A 35 12.27 -3.56 5.88
C PHE A 35 11.71 -2.49 4.94
N LEU A 36 11.74 -2.78 3.64
CA LEU A 36 10.95 -2.00 2.68
C LEU A 36 9.52 -2.53 2.68
N VAL A 37 8.54 -1.63 2.77
CA VAL A 37 7.14 -1.93 2.46
C VAL A 37 6.84 -1.26 1.13
N ASP A 38 6.66 -2.08 0.11
CA ASP A 38 6.60 -1.72 -1.30
C ASP A 38 7.89 -1.01 -1.82
N CYS A 39 8.07 -1.02 -3.13
CA CYS A 39 9.22 -0.47 -3.83
C CYS A 39 8.84 0.28 -5.13
N GLY A 40 7.73 1.00 -5.13
CA GLY A 40 7.36 1.89 -6.24
C GLY A 40 8.20 3.16 -6.31
N SER A 41 8.59 3.69 -5.15
CA SER A 41 9.36 4.93 -5.02
C SER A 41 10.84 4.78 -5.45
N PRO A 42 11.53 5.87 -5.85
CA PRO A 42 12.91 5.84 -6.36
C PRO A 42 13.96 5.48 -5.28
N LEU A 43 14.12 4.17 -5.02
CA LEU A 43 14.91 3.63 -3.91
C LEU A 43 16.37 4.08 -3.93
N PHE A 44 17.04 3.99 -5.08
CA PHE A 44 18.48 4.29 -5.19
C PHE A 44 18.79 5.76 -4.94
N GLN A 45 17.92 6.67 -5.38
CA GLN A 45 18.09 8.10 -5.17
C GLN A 45 17.89 8.49 -3.69
N GLN A 46 17.01 7.79 -2.97
CA GLN A 46 16.63 8.18 -1.60
C GLN A 46 17.37 7.44 -0.49
N ILE A 47 17.77 6.20 -0.74
CA ILE A 47 18.45 5.32 0.23
C ILE A 47 19.93 5.16 -0.14
N GLY A 48 20.24 5.12 -1.44
CA GLY A 48 21.57 4.80 -1.95
C GLY A 48 21.93 3.32 -1.85
N GLY A 49 22.84 2.87 -2.71
CA GLY A 49 23.21 1.45 -2.80
C GLY A 49 23.79 0.87 -1.50
N HIS A 50 24.50 1.66 -0.69
CA HIS A 50 24.97 1.20 0.61
C HIS A 50 23.84 1.02 1.64
N GLY A 51 22.86 1.92 1.66
CA GLY A 51 21.71 1.80 2.55
C GLY A 51 20.80 0.63 2.18
N LEU A 52 20.65 0.34 0.89
CA LEU A 52 19.87 -0.83 0.43
C LEU A 52 20.45 -2.16 0.93
N LYS A 53 21.77 -2.24 1.14
CA LYS A 53 22.44 -3.46 1.64
C LYS A 53 22.11 -3.79 3.10
N SER A 54 21.72 -2.80 3.90
CA SER A 54 21.33 -3.01 5.30
C SER A 54 19.86 -3.39 5.48
N ILE A 55 19.07 -3.39 4.40
CA ILE A 55 17.65 -3.73 4.46
C ILE A 55 17.52 -5.26 4.46
N LYS A 56 16.76 -5.80 5.42
CA LYS A 56 16.57 -7.25 5.60
C LYS A 56 15.76 -7.90 4.48
N GLY A 57 14.93 -7.12 3.80
CA GLY A 57 14.17 -7.55 2.63
C GLY A 57 13.06 -6.57 2.27
N VAL A 58 12.33 -6.92 1.23
CA VAL A 58 11.19 -6.15 0.74
C VAL A 58 9.89 -6.92 0.97
N ILE A 59 8.89 -6.22 1.48
CA ILE A 59 7.53 -6.72 1.65
C ILE A 59 6.68 -6.09 0.55
N ILE A 60 6.07 -6.90 -0.31
CA ILE A 60 5.23 -6.40 -1.41
C ILE A 60 3.76 -6.66 -1.10
N THR A 61 2.95 -5.61 -1.11
CA THR A 61 1.52 -5.66 -0.77
C THR A 61 0.67 -6.15 -1.93
N HIS A 62 1.03 -5.81 -3.18
CA HIS A 62 0.40 -6.30 -4.41
C HIS A 62 1.20 -5.91 -5.67
N CYS A 63 0.69 -6.28 -6.85
CA CYS A 63 1.43 -6.21 -8.12
C CYS A 63 1.11 -5.00 -9.02
N HIS A 64 0.52 -3.91 -8.53
CA HIS A 64 0.48 -2.68 -9.33
C HIS A 64 1.86 -2.01 -9.36
N ASP A 65 2.21 -1.40 -10.49
CA ASP A 65 3.56 -0.88 -10.72
C ASP A 65 3.94 0.24 -9.77
N ASP A 66 3.00 1.04 -9.28
CA ASP A 66 3.23 2.05 -8.24
C ASP A 66 3.58 1.46 -6.86
N HIS A 67 3.50 0.14 -6.69
CA HIS A 67 3.94 -0.58 -5.49
C HIS A 67 5.21 -1.40 -5.73
N LYS A 68 5.53 -1.76 -6.99
CA LYS A 68 6.66 -2.66 -7.30
C LYS A 68 7.62 -2.17 -8.39
N ARG A 69 7.56 -0.89 -8.79
CA ARG A 69 8.28 -0.36 -9.95
C ARG A 69 9.77 -0.73 -9.96
N TRP A 70 10.43 -0.66 -8.80
CA TRP A 70 11.86 -0.93 -8.66
C TRP A 70 12.18 -2.37 -8.27
N PHE A 71 11.20 -3.28 -8.33
CA PHE A 71 11.39 -4.67 -7.93
C PHE A 71 12.46 -5.38 -8.77
N SER A 72 12.39 -5.27 -10.11
CA SER A 72 13.36 -5.90 -11.01
C SER A 72 14.76 -5.30 -10.83
N ASP A 73 14.87 -3.97 -10.74
CA ASP A 73 16.14 -3.27 -10.48
C ASP A 73 16.77 -3.67 -9.14
N LEU A 74 15.96 -3.80 -8.09
CA LEU A 74 16.41 -4.26 -6.78
C LEU A 74 16.88 -5.72 -6.83
N SER A 75 16.17 -6.58 -7.57
CA SER A 75 16.54 -7.98 -7.78
C SER A 75 17.89 -8.12 -8.51
N LEU A 76 18.09 -7.33 -9.58
CA LEU A 76 19.34 -7.27 -10.31
C LEU A 76 20.47 -6.69 -9.46
N PHE A 77 20.19 -5.65 -8.67
CA PHE A 77 21.17 -5.06 -7.76
C PHE A 77 21.68 -6.07 -6.74
N ASN A 78 20.78 -6.85 -6.12
CA ASN A 78 21.16 -7.90 -5.17
C ASN A 78 21.99 -9.02 -5.81
N MET A 79 21.74 -9.35 -7.08
CA MET A 79 22.48 -10.39 -7.80
C MET A 79 23.85 -9.94 -8.30
N TYR A 80 23.95 -8.72 -8.83
CA TYR A 80 25.14 -8.27 -9.57
C TYR A 80 26.02 -7.27 -8.83
N ALA A 81 25.56 -6.68 -7.72
CA ALA A 81 26.43 -5.85 -6.90
C ALA A 81 27.56 -6.71 -6.31
N PRO A 82 28.85 -6.34 -6.50
CA PRO A 82 30.00 -7.21 -6.20
C PRO A 82 30.15 -7.54 -4.71
N ASP A 83 29.51 -6.75 -3.84
CA ASP A 83 29.56 -6.88 -2.40
C ASP A 83 28.22 -7.34 -1.78
N ILE A 84 27.29 -7.84 -2.60
CA ILE A 84 26.09 -8.56 -2.14
C ILE A 84 26.25 -10.03 -2.52
N GLN A 85 26.03 -10.92 -1.55
CA GLN A 85 26.20 -12.36 -1.73
C GLN A 85 24.91 -13.16 -1.50
N HIS A 86 23.77 -12.49 -1.48
CA HIS A 86 22.48 -13.11 -1.20
C HIS A 86 21.41 -12.62 -2.18
N LYS A 87 20.48 -13.53 -2.49
CA LYS A 87 19.24 -13.26 -3.22
C LYS A 87 18.40 -12.24 -2.47
N LEU A 88 17.59 -11.47 -3.17
CA LEU A 88 16.69 -10.50 -2.54
C LEU A 88 15.64 -11.24 -1.69
N PRO A 89 15.60 -11.02 -0.35
CA PRO A 89 14.53 -11.59 0.47
C PRO A 89 13.22 -10.85 0.19
N VAL A 90 12.21 -11.59 -0.24
CA VAL A 90 10.88 -11.05 -0.60
C VAL A 90 9.83 -11.67 0.30
N PHE A 91 9.11 -10.84 1.04
CA PHE A 91 8.01 -11.24 1.92
C PHE A 91 6.67 -10.88 1.28
N SER A 92 5.82 -11.87 1.03
CA SER A 92 4.47 -11.63 0.51
C SER A 92 3.61 -12.90 0.57
N SER A 93 2.35 -12.81 0.16
CA SER A 93 1.52 -14.01 -0.05
C SER A 93 2.00 -14.79 -1.28
N GLU A 94 1.63 -16.07 -1.36
CA GLU A 94 1.97 -16.91 -2.52
C GLU A 94 1.34 -16.39 -3.82
N SER A 95 0.12 -15.84 -3.76
CA SER A 95 -0.57 -15.28 -4.93
C SER A 95 0.12 -14.03 -5.46
N ILE A 96 0.57 -13.14 -4.58
CA ILE A 96 1.33 -11.94 -4.95
C ILE A 96 2.70 -12.34 -5.51
N ASN A 97 3.40 -13.28 -4.88
CA ASN A 97 4.69 -13.76 -5.37
C ASN A 97 4.60 -14.40 -6.77
N ALA A 98 3.53 -15.16 -7.05
CA ALA A 98 3.28 -15.68 -8.39
C ALA A 98 3.04 -14.55 -9.42
N GLY A 99 2.35 -13.48 -9.00
CA GLY A 99 2.19 -12.26 -9.78
C GLY A 99 3.52 -11.57 -10.06
N LEU A 100 4.40 -11.44 -9.06
CA LEU A 100 5.75 -10.89 -9.21
C LEU A 100 6.57 -11.70 -10.20
N GLN A 101 6.62 -13.03 -10.04
CA GLN A 101 7.34 -13.93 -10.94
C GLN A 101 6.87 -13.76 -12.39
N THR A 102 5.56 -13.67 -12.60
CA THR A 102 4.98 -13.48 -13.95
C THR A 102 5.35 -12.12 -14.52
N ALA A 103 5.21 -11.05 -13.73
CA ALA A 103 5.43 -9.68 -14.19
C ALA A 103 6.91 -9.34 -14.40
N SER A 104 7.83 -9.92 -13.62
CA SER A 104 9.27 -9.69 -13.76
C SER A 104 9.96 -10.65 -14.72
N GLY A 105 9.30 -11.75 -15.11
CA GLY A 105 9.88 -12.81 -15.94
C GLY A 105 10.58 -12.30 -17.22
N PRO A 106 9.95 -11.43 -18.03
CA PRO A 106 10.60 -10.87 -19.22
C PRO A 106 11.90 -10.11 -18.95
N ALA A 107 12.09 -9.58 -17.73
CA ALA A 107 13.29 -8.83 -17.34
C ALA A 107 14.35 -9.71 -16.66
N LEU A 108 13.96 -10.81 -16.01
CA LEU A 108 14.86 -11.60 -15.14
C LEU A 108 15.22 -12.98 -15.70
N ASN A 109 14.37 -13.60 -16.52
CA ASN A 109 14.50 -15.03 -16.85
C ASN A 109 15.53 -15.34 -17.95
N THR A 110 16.18 -14.33 -18.53
CA THR A 110 17.18 -14.54 -19.58
C THR A 110 18.35 -13.58 -19.38
N SER A 111 19.56 -14.10 -19.52
CA SER A 111 20.79 -13.31 -19.46
C SER A 111 21.86 -13.90 -20.40
N LEU A 112 23.10 -13.45 -20.25
CA LEU A 112 24.26 -14.02 -20.90
C LEU A 112 25.11 -14.84 -19.91
N SER A 113 25.84 -15.83 -20.43
CA SER A 113 26.91 -16.50 -19.68
C SER A 113 27.96 -15.48 -19.20
N PHE A 114 28.75 -15.84 -18.18
CA PHE A 114 29.76 -14.94 -17.61
C PHE A 114 30.80 -14.43 -18.64
N ASP A 115 31.09 -15.24 -19.67
CA ASP A 115 31.97 -14.86 -20.79
C ASP A 115 31.22 -14.21 -21.98
N SER A 116 29.92 -13.97 -21.81
CA SER A 116 29.00 -13.38 -22.78
C SER A 116 28.84 -14.14 -24.11
N LYS A 117 29.25 -15.41 -24.18
CA LYS A 117 29.20 -16.21 -25.42
C LYS A 117 27.88 -16.94 -25.66
N MET A 118 27.06 -17.11 -24.63
CA MET A 118 25.79 -17.85 -24.72
C MET A 118 24.67 -17.08 -24.05
N VAL A 119 23.47 -17.17 -24.62
CA VAL A 119 22.24 -16.81 -23.91
C VAL A 119 21.93 -17.94 -22.92
N VAL A 120 21.60 -17.58 -21.68
CA VAL A 120 21.26 -18.52 -20.62
C VAL A 120 19.88 -18.20 -20.06
N ASP A 121 19.13 -19.25 -19.76
CA ASP A 121 17.87 -19.15 -19.02
C ASP A 121 18.18 -19.10 -17.52
N LEU A 122 17.45 -18.25 -16.80
CA LEU A 122 17.56 -18.07 -15.37
C LEU A 122 16.21 -18.29 -14.71
N ASP A 123 16.21 -18.85 -13.51
CA ASP A 123 15.01 -19.02 -12.71
C ASP A 123 14.75 -17.75 -11.88
N TYR A 124 13.48 -17.45 -11.63
CA TYR A 124 13.08 -16.44 -10.64
C TYR A 124 13.75 -16.71 -9.28
N ALA A 125 13.84 -17.98 -8.91
CA ALA A 125 14.50 -18.42 -7.69
C ALA A 125 16.01 -18.11 -7.67
N ASP A 126 16.65 -17.79 -8.78
CA ASP A 126 18.07 -17.38 -8.80
C ASP A 126 18.28 -15.97 -8.25
N TYR A 127 17.26 -15.10 -8.37
CA TYR A 127 17.30 -13.72 -7.89
C TYR A 127 16.63 -13.52 -6.53
N ILE A 128 15.60 -14.34 -6.26
CA ILE A 128 14.66 -14.11 -5.16
C ILE A 128 14.74 -15.21 -4.12
N ASP A 129 14.82 -14.81 -2.84
CA ASP A 129 14.58 -15.68 -1.69
C ASP A 129 13.18 -15.39 -1.14
N PHE A 130 12.18 -16.09 -1.69
CA PHE A 130 10.79 -15.91 -1.30
C PHE A 130 10.56 -16.44 0.12
N LYS A 131 10.02 -15.56 0.98
CA LYS A 131 9.60 -15.85 2.34
C LYS A 131 8.08 -15.66 2.41
N PRO A 132 7.28 -16.73 2.56
CA PRO A 132 5.83 -16.57 2.62
C PRO A 132 5.44 -15.73 3.83
N LEU A 133 4.50 -14.80 3.61
CA LEU A 133 3.85 -14.00 4.64
C LEU A 133 2.34 -14.16 4.45
N GLY A 134 1.66 -14.71 5.46
CA GLY A 134 0.29 -15.19 5.33
C GLY A 134 0.23 -16.71 5.12
N PRO A 135 -0.92 -17.33 5.40
CA PRO A 135 -1.09 -18.77 5.30
C PRO A 135 -1.15 -19.25 3.86
N ARG A 136 -0.85 -20.54 3.65
CA ARG A 136 -0.98 -21.18 2.35
C ARG A 136 -2.43 -21.55 2.07
N ALA A 137 -2.83 -21.39 0.81
CA ALA A 137 -4.11 -21.89 0.34
C ALA A 137 -4.09 -23.43 0.32
N LYS A 138 -5.14 -24.06 0.86
CA LYS A 138 -5.32 -25.52 0.84
C LYS A 138 -5.54 -26.07 -0.56
N PHE A 139 -5.98 -25.21 -1.48
CA PHE A 139 -6.32 -25.55 -2.85
C PHE A 139 -5.62 -24.60 -3.81
N ARG A 140 -5.03 -25.12 -4.88
CA ARG A 140 -4.33 -24.32 -5.88
C ARG A 140 -4.56 -24.82 -7.29
N ILE A 141 -4.51 -23.89 -8.23
CA ILE A 141 -4.50 -24.23 -9.65
C ILE A 141 -3.08 -24.61 -10.04
N ALA A 142 -2.92 -25.78 -10.65
CA ALA A 142 -1.64 -26.27 -11.14
C ALA A 142 -1.74 -26.72 -12.60
N ARG A 143 -0.65 -26.53 -13.34
CA ARG A 143 -0.47 -27.13 -14.66
C ARG A 143 0.08 -28.54 -14.49
N GLN A 144 -0.67 -29.55 -14.90
CA GLN A 144 -0.22 -30.93 -14.91
C GLN A 144 0.08 -31.41 -16.35
N PRO A 145 1.16 -32.18 -16.57
CA PRO A 145 1.42 -32.78 -17.87
C PRO A 145 0.24 -33.67 -18.28
N ASN A 146 -0.11 -33.63 -19.56
CA ASN A 146 -1.05 -34.59 -20.13
C ASN A 146 -0.28 -35.70 -20.87
N ALA A 147 -0.98 -36.79 -21.19
CA ALA A 147 -0.38 -37.96 -21.85
C ALA A 147 0.17 -37.67 -23.28
N PHE A 148 -0.13 -36.49 -23.84
CA PHE A 148 0.23 -36.09 -25.20
C PHE A 148 1.31 -35.00 -25.24
N GLY A 149 2.04 -34.78 -24.13
CA GLY A 149 3.12 -33.79 -24.06
C GLY A 149 2.66 -32.33 -23.93
N GLY A 150 1.36 -32.09 -23.72
CA GLY A 150 0.80 -30.79 -23.37
C GLY A 150 0.56 -30.66 -21.86
N PHE A 151 -0.12 -29.59 -21.45
CA PHE A 151 -0.51 -29.36 -20.06
C PHE A 151 -2.02 -29.20 -19.94
N THR A 152 -2.57 -29.65 -18.81
CA THR A 152 -3.95 -29.39 -18.40
C THR A 152 -3.95 -28.68 -17.06
N LEU A 153 -4.93 -27.80 -16.86
CA LEU A 153 -5.14 -27.19 -15.55
C LEU A 153 -5.92 -28.16 -14.66
N ALA A 154 -5.54 -28.22 -13.39
CA ALA A 154 -6.25 -28.97 -12.36
C ALA A 154 -6.23 -28.19 -11.04
N VAL A 155 -7.27 -28.35 -10.22
CA VAL A 155 -7.23 -27.92 -8.83
C VAL A 155 -6.62 -29.04 -8.02
N LEU A 156 -5.59 -28.73 -7.25
CA LEU A 156 -4.91 -29.67 -6.36
C LEU A 156 -5.09 -29.23 -4.92
N ASP A 157 -5.19 -30.20 -4.02
CA ASP A 157 -5.11 -29.96 -2.58
C ASP A 157 -3.64 -29.89 -2.08
N LEU A 158 -3.46 -29.83 -0.75
CA LEU A 158 -2.14 -29.81 -0.10
C LEU A 158 -1.32 -31.09 -0.32
N LEU A 159 -1.98 -32.24 -0.52
CA LEU A 159 -1.33 -33.52 -0.81
C LEU A 159 -0.96 -33.65 -2.29
N GLY A 160 -1.38 -32.69 -3.12
CA GLY A 160 -1.22 -32.73 -4.57
C GLY A 160 -2.25 -33.60 -5.28
N GLU A 161 -3.30 -34.02 -4.57
CA GLU A 161 -4.40 -34.80 -5.11
C GLU A 161 -5.37 -33.91 -5.88
N ARG A 162 -5.98 -34.46 -6.94
CA ARG A 162 -6.94 -33.71 -7.76
C ARG A 162 -8.25 -33.53 -7.02
N VAL A 163 -8.73 -32.29 -6.98
CA VAL A 163 -10.04 -31.95 -6.44
C VAL A 163 -11.08 -31.96 -7.56
N GLY A 164 -12.21 -32.61 -7.29
CA GLY A 164 -13.28 -32.78 -8.26
C GLY A 164 -14.17 -31.54 -8.44
N PRO A 165 -14.93 -31.49 -9.56
CA PRO A 165 -15.80 -30.37 -9.91
C PRO A 165 -16.96 -30.13 -8.93
N GLU A 166 -17.23 -31.07 -8.02
CA GLU A 166 -18.20 -30.93 -6.93
C GLU A 166 -17.74 -29.99 -5.82
N GLN A 167 -16.42 -29.80 -5.66
CA GLN A 167 -15.81 -28.98 -4.62
C GLN A 167 -15.11 -27.75 -5.19
N ALA A 168 -14.38 -27.90 -6.30
CA ALA A 168 -13.64 -26.79 -6.90
C ALA A 168 -13.62 -26.85 -8.44
N LYS A 169 -13.65 -25.68 -9.07
CA LYS A 169 -13.61 -25.50 -10.53
C LYS A 169 -12.61 -24.40 -10.88
N ILE A 170 -12.16 -24.40 -12.12
CA ILE A 170 -11.30 -23.36 -12.67
C ILE A 170 -12.11 -22.50 -13.62
N VAL A 171 -12.14 -21.19 -13.41
CA VAL A 171 -12.74 -20.25 -14.36
C VAL A 171 -11.62 -19.55 -15.12
N VAL A 172 -11.54 -19.81 -16.42
CA VAL A 172 -10.60 -19.15 -17.33
C VAL A 172 -11.27 -17.93 -17.94
N SER A 173 -10.70 -16.76 -17.70
CA SER A 173 -11.21 -15.50 -18.24
C SER A 173 -11.15 -15.49 -19.77
N SER A 174 -12.26 -15.13 -20.43
CA SER A 174 -12.29 -14.94 -21.88
C SER A 174 -11.57 -13.67 -22.36
N LYS A 175 -11.17 -12.79 -21.42
CA LYS A 175 -10.52 -11.51 -21.75
C LYS A 175 -9.00 -11.56 -21.71
N ASN A 176 -8.44 -12.36 -20.81
CA ASN A 176 -7.00 -12.40 -20.55
C ASN A 176 -6.47 -13.80 -20.22
N GLU A 177 -7.29 -14.84 -20.41
CA GLU A 177 -6.93 -16.25 -20.23
C GLU A 177 -6.43 -16.62 -18.82
N SER A 178 -6.55 -15.70 -17.87
CA SER A 178 -6.08 -15.91 -16.50
C SER A 178 -7.02 -16.88 -15.79
N PRO A 179 -6.50 -17.99 -15.24
CA PRO A 179 -7.30 -18.95 -14.51
C PRO A 179 -7.53 -18.45 -13.07
N ARG A 180 -8.76 -18.60 -12.58
CA ARG A 180 -9.13 -18.29 -11.20
C ARG A 180 -9.90 -19.44 -10.57
N LEU A 181 -9.75 -19.59 -9.26
CA LEU A 181 -10.38 -20.68 -8.53
C LEU A 181 -11.83 -20.31 -8.20
N LEU A 182 -12.75 -21.22 -8.46
CA LEU A 182 -14.11 -21.17 -7.97
C LEU A 182 -14.29 -22.33 -7.00
N PHE A 183 -14.62 -22.03 -5.75
CA PHE A 183 -14.67 -22.98 -4.66
C PHE A 183 -16.09 -23.08 -4.11
N LYS A 184 -16.54 -24.29 -3.78
CA LYS A 184 -17.84 -24.50 -3.16
C LYS A 184 -17.67 -24.46 -1.65
N ASP A 185 -18.07 -23.36 -1.03
CA ASP A 185 -18.06 -23.23 0.42
C ASP A 185 -19.02 -24.26 1.04
N HIS A 186 -18.53 -25.02 2.03
CA HIS A 186 -19.30 -26.09 2.66
C HIS A 186 -20.31 -25.60 3.70
N CYS A 187 -20.10 -24.42 4.29
CA CYS A 187 -20.97 -23.84 5.33
C CYS A 187 -22.24 -23.23 4.72
N TYR A 188 -22.08 -22.50 3.62
CA TYR A 188 -23.13 -21.80 2.90
C TYR A 188 -23.67 -22.63 1.72
N GLY A 189 -22.90 -23.59 1.20
CA GLY A 189 -23.24 -24.34 -0.01
C GLY A 189 -23.16 -23.49 -1.28
N GLU A 190 -22.40 -22.39 -1.23
CA GLU A 190 -22.31 -21.35 -2.26
C GLU A 190 -21.01 -21.46 -3.06
N TRP A 191 -21.06 -21.12 -4.35
CA TRP A 191 -19.86 -20.95 -5.16
C TRP A 191 -19.24 -19.58 -4.94
N VAL A 192 -17.96 -19.55 -4.56
CA VAL A 192 -17.22 -18.34 -4.18
C VAL A 192 -15.85 -18.30 -4.85
N GLU A 193 -15.28 -17.10 -4.99
CA GLU A 193 -13.86 -16.95 -5.30
C GLU A 193 -13.14 -16.83 -3.94
N PRO A 194 -12.31 -17.83 -3.56
CA PRO A 194 -11.88 -17.98 -2.18
C PRO A 194 -10.91 -16.89 -1.69
N GLU A 195 -10.10 -16.30 -2.57
CA GLU A 195 -9.15 -15.25 -2.19
C GLU A 195 -9.87 -13.97 -1.73
N GLN A 196 -11.01 -13.65 -2.34
CA GLN A 196 -11.88 -12.55 -1.97
C GLN A 196 -12.93 -12.92 -0.91
N PHE A 197 -13.20 -14.22 -0.69
CA PHE A 197 -14.23 -14.66 0.24
C PHE A 197 -13.73 -14.87 1.67
N TYR A 198 -12.61 -15.55 1.84
CA TYR A 198 -12.10 -15.95 3.15
C TYR A 198 -11.07 -14.95 3.70
N PRO A 199 -11.09 -14.63 5.00
CA PRO A 199 -9.93 -14.06 5.65
C PRO A 199 -8.82 -15.12 5.81
N PHE A 200 -7.57 -14.68 6.00
CA PHE A 200 -6.42 -15.55 6.24
C PHE A 200 -6.55 -16.38 7.51
N SER A 201 -7.32 -15.92 8.50
CA SER A 201 -7.64 -16.71 9.70
C SER A 201 -8.51 -17.95 9.42
N SER A 202 -9.19 -17.99 8.27
CA SER A 202 -10.18 -19.04 7.99
C SER A 202 -9.52 -20.35 7.60
N THR A 203 -9.65 -21.33 8.50
CA THR A 203 -9.18 -22.70 8.27
C THR A 203 -10.01 -23.48 7.26
N THR A 204 -11.09 -22.91 6.73
CA THR A 204 -11.86 -23.54 5.64
C THR A 204 -11.03 -23.63 4.36
N PHE A 205 -10.28 -22.57 4.05
CA PHE A 205 -9.52 -22.47 2.80
C PHE A 205 -8.01 -22.31 3.02
N TYR A 206 -7.56 -21.78 4.15
CA TYR A 206 -6.15 -21.57 4.46
C TYR A 206 -5.64 -22.56 5.52
N GLU A 207 -4.33 -22.83 5.51
CA GLU A 207 -3.65 -23.51 6.61
C GLU A 207 -3.66 -22.68 7.90
N GLU A 208 -3.57 -23.33 9.07
CA GLU A 208 -3.51 -22.64 10.37
C GLU A 208 -2.22 -21.82 10.56
N ASN A 209 -1.13 -22.24 9.92
CA ASN A 209 0.13 -21.50 9.99
C ASN A 209 0.04 -20.23 9.14
N GLY A 210 -0.14 -19.08 9.81
CA GLY A 210 -0.18 -17.77 9.17
C GLY A 210 1.17 -17.27 8.61
N ASN A 211 2.26 -18.04 8.73
CA ASN A 211 3.62 -17.64 8.35
C ASN A 211 3.99 -16.24 8.86
N ILE A 212 3.68 -15.97 10.13
CA ILE A 212 4.02 -14.72 10.79
C ILE A 212 5.54 -14.63 10.91
N LEU A 213 6.13 -13.55 10.41
CA LEU A 213 7.55 -13.29 10.57
C LEU A 213 7.79 -12.91 12.03
N SER A 214 8.69 -13.62 12.71
CA SER A 214 9.19 -13.27 14.04
C SER A 214 10.65 -12.85 13.93
N ASP A 215 10.96 -11.60 14.26
CA ASP A 215 12.32 -11.07 14.21
C ASP A 215 13.02 -11.22 15.58
N PRO A 216 14.32 -11.54 15.63
CA PRO A 216 15.08 -11.60 16.88
C PRO A 216 15.06 -10.32 17.72
N ALA A 217 14.76 -9.17 17.12
CA ALA A 217 14.58 -7.91 17.85
C ALA A 217 13.26 -7.84 18.67
N GLY A 218 12.43 -8.90 18.65
CA GLY A 218 11.26 -9.02 19.53
C GLY A 218 9.99 -8.39 18.96
N PHE A 219 9.84 -8.37 17.63
CA PHE A 219 8.64 -7.92 16.95
C PHE A 219 8.18 -8.96 15.91
N THR A 220 6.92 -8.83 15.48
CA THR A 220 6.34 -9.66 14.43
C THR A 220 5.84 -8.83 13.26
N ILE A 221 5.80 -9.45 12.09
CA ILE A 221 5.11 -8.93 10.91
C ILE A 221 4.12 -9.98 10.43
N GLU A 222 2.86 -9.59 10.28
CA GLU A 222 1.80 -10.45 9.75
C GLU A 222 1.14 -9.81 8.52
N ALA A 223 0.70 -10.65 7.59
CA ALA A 223 -0.18 -10.22 6.51
C ALA A 223 -1.63 -10.28 6.96
N ILE A 224 -2.41 -9.25 6.65
CA ILE A 224 -3.85 -9.20 6.87
C ILE A 224 -4.55 -9.01 5.53
N ASN A 225 -5.58 -9.79 5.23
CA ASN A 225 -6.33 -9.66 3.96
C ASN A 225 -7.79 -9.25 4.16
N ALA A 226 -8.34 -9.44 5.36
CA ALA A 226 -9.75 -9.20 5.63
C ALA A 226 -10.22 -7.76 5.27
N PRO A 227 -9.53 -6.67 5.67
CA PRO A 227 -9.95 -5.31 5.33
C PRO A 227 -9.53 -4.87 3.92
N VAL A 228 -8.84 -5.72 3.15
CA VAL A 228 -8.30 -5.35 1.84
C VAL A 228 -9.31 -5.72 0.77
N TRP A 229 -9.89 -4.72 0.12
CA TRP A 229 -10.79 -4.88 -1.02
C TRP A 229 -10.15 -4.27 -2.26
N HIS A 230 -9.54 -5.13 -3.08
CA HIS A 230 -8.80 -4.74 -4.28
C HIS A 230 -9.00 -5.73 -5.43
N GLY A 231 -8.80 -5.25 -6.66
CA GLY A 231 -9.04 -6.04 -7.88
C GLY A 231 -7.99 -7.12 -8.17
N VAL A 232 -6.78 -6.98 -7.61
CA VAL A 232 -5.69 -7.96 -7.70
C VAL A 232 -5.40 -8.55 -6.32
N PRO A 233 -4.78 -9.74 -6.24
CA PRO A 233 -4.24 -10.28 -4.99
C PRO A 233 -3.49 -9.22 -4.19
N SER A 234 -3.94 -8.95 -2.97
CA SER A 234 -3.45 -7.85 -2.14
C SER A 234 -3.51 -8.16 -0.66
N ILE A 235 -2.57 -7.62 0.10
CA ILE A 235 -2.50 -7.75 1.55
C ILE A 235 -2.21 -6.38 2.20
N GLY A 236 -2.73 -6.19 3.40
CA GLY A 236 -2.25 -5.23 4.38
C GLY A 236 -1.20 -5.90 5.27
N LEU A 237 -0.56 -5.10 6.11
CA LEU A 237 0.52 -5.56 6.98
C LEU A 237 0.31 -5.04 8.39
N ARG A 238 0.54 -5.88 9.41
CA ARG A 238 0.66 -5.43 10.79
C ARG A 238 2.06 -5.73 11.32
N PHE A 239 2.68 -4.70 11.88
CA PHE A 239 3.91 -4.77 12.65
C PHE A 239 3.54 -4.66 14.12
N THR A 240 3.96 -5.62 14.93
CA THR A 240 3.63 -5.67 16.36
C THR A 240 4.91 -5.84 17.18
N THR A 241 5.12 -4.95 18.15
CA THR A 241 6.15 -5.09 19.19
C THR A 241 5.47 -5.45 20.52
N ALA A 242 6.23 -5.46 21.62
CA ALA A 242 5.64 -5.59 22.95
C ALA A 242 4.67 -4.44 23.32
N ASN A 243 4.85 -3.23 22.76
CA ASN A 243 4.12 -2.03 23.18
C ASN A 243 3.44 -1.28 22.03
N GLU A 244 3.80 -1.57 20.77
CA GLU A 244 3.36 -0.84 19.59
C GLU A 244 2.67 -1.78 18.60
N SER A 245 1.68 -1.23 17.88
CA SER A 245 1.07 -1.87 16.71
C SER A 245 0.95 -0.83 15.60
N LEU A 246 1.52 -1.14 14.43
CA LEU A 246 1.41 -0.35 13.20
C LEU A 246 0.77 -1.20 12.12
N VAL A 247 -0.26 -0.68 11.46
CA VAL A 247 -0.92 -1.33 10.33
C VAL A 247 -0.77 -0.49 9.07
N PHE A 248 -0.32 -1.11 7.98
CA PHE A 248 -0.54 -0.62 6.63
C PHE A 248 -1.84 -1.26 6.12
N SER A 249 -2.84 -0.43 5.78
CA SER A 249 -4.13 -0.94 5.29
C SER A 249 -4.01 -1.71 3.98
N GLY A 250 -2.98 -1.39 3.19
CA GLY A 250 -2.90 -1.72 1.78
C GLY A 250 -3.85 -0.88 0.93
N ASP A 251 -3.78 -1.12 -0.37
CA ASP A 251 -4.55 -0.46 -1.40
C ASP A 251 -6.01 -0.95 -1.34
N THR A 252 -6.86 -0.25 -0.58
CA THR A 252 -8.21 -0.74 -0.25
C THR A 252 -9.29 0.35 -0.27
N ALA A 253 -10.47 -0.02 -0.76
CA ALA A 253 -11.70 0.74 -0.60
C ALA A 253 -12.35 0.41 0.77
N HIS A 254 -11.96 1.17 1.78
CA HIS A 254 -12.48 1.04 3.14
C HIS A 254 -13.82 1.75 3.27
N ASP A 255 -14.92 0.99 3.18
CA ASP A 255 -16.28 1.48 3.37
C ASP A 255 -17.09 0.37 4.06
N THR A 256 -17.48 0.61 5.31
CA THR A 256 -18.18 -0.39 6.14
C THR A 256 -19.57 -0.74 5.62
N GLU A 257 -20.24 0.18 4.92
CA GLU A 257 -21.52 -0.08 4.27
C GLU A 257 -21.33 -0.94 3.03
N LEU A 258 -20.29 -0.67 2.22
CA LEU A 258 -19.90 -1.54 1.11
C LEU A 258 -19.58 -2.95 1.62
N TRP A 259 -18.73 -3.07 2.64
CA TRP A 259 -18.34 -4.38 3.20
C TRP A 259 -19.55 -5.15 3.75
N LYS A 260 -20.52 -4.44 4.33
CA LYS A 260 -21.79 -5.06 4.75
C LYS A 260 -22.55 -5.63 3.55
N VAL A 261 -22.62 -4.92 2.42
CA VAL A 261 -23.21 -5.45 1.18
C VAL A 261 -22.43 -6.66 0.66
N LEU A 262 -21.09 -6.60 0.63
CA LEU A 262 -20.23 -7.70 0.14
C LEU A 262 -20.46 -9.02 0.87
N HIS A 263 -20.72 -8.98 2.18
CA HIS A 263 -20.98 -10.18 2.96
C HIS A 263 -22.46 -10.60 2.97
N SER A 264 -23.41 -9.67 2.87
CA SER A 264 -24.83 -9.98 3.04
C SER A 264 -25.55 -10.33 1.73
N GLU A 265 -25.14 -9.73 0.60
CA GLU A 265 -25.78 -9.94 -0.69
C GLU A 265 -25.45 -11.33 -1.27
N LYS A 266 -26.51 -12.09 -1.57
CA LYS A 266 -26.43 -13.29 -2.39
C LYS A 266 -26.85 -12.97 -3.82
N ARG A 267 -26.01 -13.33 -4.78
CA ARG A 267 -26.22 -13.15 -6.22
C ARG A 267 -26.66 -14.46 -6.85
N SER A 268 -27.56 -14.37 -7.83
CA SER A 268 -27.92 -15.51 -8.68
C SER A 268 -26.83 -15.75 -9.72
N GLN A 269 -26.46 -17.02 -9.91
CA GLN A 269 -25.52 -17.41 -10.96
C GLN A 269 -26.11 -17.14 -12.36
N ARG A 270 -25.24 -16.81 -13.31
CA ARG A 270 -25.54 -16.64 -14.73
C ARG A 270 -24.78 -17.70 -15.53
N LEU A 271 -25.35 -18.89 -15.59
CA LEU A 271 -24.72 -20.01 -16.28
C LEU A 271 -24.83 -19.85 -17.81
N SER A 272 -23.75 -20.17 -18.53
CA SER A 272 -23.74 -20.19 -19.99
C SER A 272 -24.42 -21.42 -20.61
N GLY A 273 -24.73 -22.43 -19.78
CA GLY A 273 -25.37 -23.69 -20.18
C GLY A 273 -26.32 -24.21 -19.10
N THR A 274 -26.62 -25.51 -19.17
CA THR A 274 -27.47 -26.20 -18.19
C THR A 274 -26.78 -26.33 -16.82
N ARG A 275 -27.58 -26.61 -15.79
CA ARG A 275 -27.05 -26.83 -14.44
C ARG A 275 -26.17 -28.07 -14.39
N GLU A 276 -26.58 -29.12 -15.11
CA GLU A 276 -25.87 -30.39 -15.21
C GLU A 276 -24.49 -30.22 -15.87
N GLU A 277 -24.40 -29.41 -16.94
CA GLU A 277 -23.12 -29.07 -17.57
C GLU A 277 -22.21 -28.30 -16.62
N PHE A 278 -22.75 -27.31 -15.90
CA PHE A 278 -21.99 -26.58 -14.90
C PHE A 278 -21.48 -27.50 -13.80
N GLU A 279 -22.31 -28.40 -13.28
CA GLU A 279 -21.95 -29.33 -12.21
C GLU A 279 -20.86 -30.33 -12.65
N ALA A 280 -20.93 -30.84 -13.87
CA ALA A 280 -19.94 -31.78 -14.42
C ALA A 280 -18.60 -31.11 -14.80
N ALA A 281 -18.58 -29.81 -15.10
CA ALA A 281 -17.38 -29.14 -15.61
C ALA A 281 -16.33 -28.87 -14.52
N SER A 282 -15.09 -29.29 -14.74
CA SER A 282 -13.92 -28.89 -13.92
C SER A 282 -13.31 -27.56 -14.36
N ILE A 283 -13.52 -27.18 -15.63
CA ILE A 283 -13.02 -25.93 -16.21
C ILE A 283 -14.18 -25.22 -16.90
N LEU A 284 -14.35 -23.95 -16.59
CA LEU A 284 -15.34 -23.04 -17.14
C LEU A 284 -14.63 -21.90 -17.86
N TYR A 285 -15.26 -21.32 -18.88
CA TYR A 285 -14.75 -20.17 -19.61
C TYR A 285 -15.71 -19.00 -19.46
N GLY A 286 -15.21 -17.80 -19.13
CA GLY A 286 -16.03 -16.61 -19.00
C GLY A 286 -15.66 -15.70 -17.83
N ASN A 287 -16.61 -14.93 -17.33
CA ASN A 287 -16.39 -14.03 -16.20
C ASN A 287 -16.69 -14.76 -14.88
N ILE A 288 -15.76 -14.74 -13.94
CA ILE A 288 -15.95 -15.43 -12.64
C ILE A 288 -17.18 -14.92 -11.88
N ASN A 289 -17.54 -13.64 -12.06
CA ASN A 289 -18.69 -13.02 -11.40
C ASN A 289 -20.03 -13.59 -11.87
N ASP A 290 -20.06 -14.36 -12.95
CA ASP A 290 -21.25 -15.09 -13.38
C ASP A 290 -21.49 -16.35 -12.53
N TYR A 291 -20.47 -16.83 -11.82
CA TYR A 291 -20.53 -18.06 -11.02
C TYR A 291 -20.48 -17.81 -9.50
N ILE A 292 -19.89 -16.69 -9.06
CA ILE A 292 -19.82 -16.32 -7.65
C ILE A 292 -21.20 -15.92 -7.12
N GLU A 293 -21.63 -16.54 -6.04
CA GLU A 293 -22.88 -16.23 -5.33
C GLU A 293 -22.69 -15.19 -4.23
N ARG A 294 -21.51 -15.12 -3.61
CA ARG A 294 -21.21 -14.16 -2.54
C ARG A 294 -19.74 -13.73 -2.58
N ALA A 295 -19.50 -12.44 -2.33
CA ALA A 295 -18.16 -11.89 -2.38
C ALA A 295 -17.38 -12.16 -1.09
N TRP A 296 -17.93 -11.83 0.08
CA TRP A 296 -17.26 -11.99 1.37
C TRP A 296 -18.00 -12.97 2.29
N SER A 297 -17.23 -13.72 3.09
CA SER A 297 -17.77 -14.45 4.23
C SER A 297 -18.16 -13.52 5.38
N SER A 298 -19.01 -13.99 6.29
CA SER A 298 -19.28 -13.27 7.54
C SER A 298 -18.04 -13.13 8.42
N GLU A 299 -17.17 -14.16 8.44
CA GLU A 299 -15.89 -14.16 9.15
C GLU A 299 -14.99 -13.02 8.67
N ARG A 300 -14.82 -12.89 7.34
CA ARG A 300 -14.04 -11.80 6.73
C ARG A 300 -14.57 -10.43 7.15
N TYR A 301 -15.89 -10.24 7.10
CA TYR A 301 -16.52 -8.97 7.45
C TYR A 301 -16.23 -8.55 8.89
N TYR A 302 -16.42 -9.43 9.86
CA TYR A 302 -16.18 -9.09 11.27
C TYR A 302 -14.69 -8.91 11.57
N GLU A 303 -13.81 -9.68 10.94
CA GLU A 303 -12.36 -9.47 11.06
C GLU A 303 -11.93 -8.13 10.47
N ALA A 304 -12.46 -7.75 9.31
CA ALA A 304 -12.18 -6.46 8.68
C ALA A 304 -12.55 -5.27 9.57
N LEU A 305 -13.67 -5.35 10.30
CA LEU A 305 -14.09 -4.32 11.26
C LEU A 305 -13.15 -4.19 12.46
N ALA A 306 -12.47 -5.28 12.85
CA ALA A 306 -11.56 -5.33 14.00
C ALA A 306 -10.09 -5.14 13.60
N ALA A 307 -9.76 -5.18 12.32
CA ALA A 307 -8.40 -5.25 11.78
C ALA A 307 -7.48 -4.09 12.19
N PHE A 308 -8.04 -2.94 12.60
CA PHE A 308 -7.28 -1.75 12.98
C PHE A 308 -7.35 -1.43 14.48
N ASN A 309 -7.95 -2.31 15.29
CA ASN A 309 -8.04 -2.10 16.73
C ASN A 309 -6.65 -1.95 17.36
N ASP A 310 -6.52 -0.90 18.17
CA ASP A 310 -5.32 -0.55 18.93
C ASP A 310 -4.04 -0.27 18.13
N ALA A 311 -4.14 -0.16 16.80
CA ALA A 311 -3.01 0.18 15.94
C ALA A 311 -2.96 1.67 15.56
N ILE A 312 -1.76 2.16 15.28
CA ILE A 312 -1.57 3.29 14.36
C ILE A 312 -1.70 2.77 12.93
N VAL A 313 -2.35 3.52 12.05
CA VAL A 313 -2.65 3.09 10.69
C VAL A 313 -2.02 4.04 9.68
N ILE A 314 -1.32 3.48 8.69
CA ILE A 314 -0.97 4.16 7.45
C ILE A 314 -1.97 3.68 6.39
N HIS A 315 -2.75 4.61 5.85
CA HIS A 315 -3.95 4.29 5.06
C HIS A 315 -3.99 5.04 3.72
N ASP A 316 -4.23 4.30 2.65
CA ASP A 316 -4.28 4.83 1.29
C ASP A 316 -5.59 5.61 1.05
N ILE A 317 -5.48 6.81 0.50
CA ILE A 317 -6.63 7.71 0.28
C ILE A 317 -6.68 8.24 -1.14
N ALA A 318 -7.89 8.34 -1.68
CA ALA A 318 -8.14 9.04 -2.93
C ALA A 318 -9.26 10.06 -2.79
N THR A 319 -9.48 10.80 -3.86
CA THR A 319 -10.65 11.66 -4.02
C THR A 319 -11.59 11.05 -5.07
N ARG A 320 -12.45 11.87 -5.67
CA ARG A 320 -13.58 11.44 -6.50
C ARG A 320 -13.22 10.33 -7.51
N ARG A 321 -14.10 9.32 -7.60
CA ARG A 321 -14.09 8.24 -8.61
C ARG A 321 -12.96 7.23 -8.49
N SER A 322 -12.21 7.19 -7.38
CA SER A 322 -11.41 5.99 -7.12
C SER A 322 -12.33 4.80 -6.87
N VAL A 323 -11.99 3.67 -7.48
CA VAL A 323 -12.74 2.41 -7.35
C VAL A 323 -11.97 1.37 -6.52
N VAL A 324 -10.73 1.67 -6.16
CA VAL A 324 -9.81 0.77 -5.45
C VAL A 324 -9.25 1.38 -4.15
N HIS A 325 -9.33 2.70 -4.00
CA HIS A 325 -8.93 3.41 -2.78
C HIS A 325 -10.14 3.89 -2.00
N THR A 326 -9.91 4.15 -0.72
CA THR A 326 -10.89 4.83 0.12
C THR A 326 -11.09 6.25 -0.42
N ASP A 327 -12.31 6.56 -0.82
CA ASP A 327 -12.69 7.91 -1.20
C ASP A 327 -12.75 8.77 0.08
N TYR A 328 -12.11 9.93 0.08
CA TYR A 328 -12.10 10.84 1.22
C TYR A 328 -13.50 11.13 1.78
N ARG A 329 -14.52 11.19 0.91
CA ARG A 329 -15.93 11.40 1.27
C ARG A 329 -16.51 10.28 2.12
N ARG A 330 -15.89 9.10 2.08
CA ARG A 330 -16.32 7.88 2.77
C ARG A 330 -15.58 7.65 4.08
N LEU A 331 -14.66 8.55 4.50
CA LEU A 331 -13.94 8.42 5.77
C LEU A 331 -14.88 8.35 6.98
N GLU A 332 -16.06 8.95 6.91
CA GLU A 332 -17.11 8.83 7.95
C GLU A 332 -17.71 7.43 8.07
N HIS A 333 -17.59 6.60 7.03
CA HIS A 333 -18.05 5.21 6.99
C HIS A 333 -16.91 4.21 7.19
N THR A 334 -15.81 4.62 7.84
CA THR A 334 -14.66 3.75 8.15
C THR A 334 -14.64 3.37 9.64
N VAL A 335 -13.85 2.35 9.99
CA VAL A 335 -13.53 2.06 11.41
C VAL A 335 -12.25 2.78 11.87
N LEU A 336 -11.62 3.53 10.97
CA LEU A 336 -10.37 4.25 11.21
C LEU A 336 -10.62 5.42 12.16
N LYS A 337 -9.59 5.77 12.94
CA LYS A 337 -9.67 6.87 13.90
C LYS A 337 -8.69 7.96 13.48
N LYS A 338 -9.20 9.17 13.24
CA LYS A 338 -8.41 10.34 12.82
C LYS A 338 -7.11 10.54 13.61
N GLY A 339 -7.17 10.43 14.94
CA GLY A 339 -5.99 10.59 15.82
C GLY A 339 -4.99 9.42 15.80
N LYS A 340 -5.28 8.34 15.07
CA LYS A 340 -4.43 7.15 14.93
C LYS A 340 -4.08 6.85 13.47
N THR A 341 -4.48 7.68 12.52
CA THR A 341 -4.32 7.39 11.09
C THR A 341 -3.51 8.48 10.38
N ILE A 342 -2.54 8.03 9.59
CA ILE A 342 -1.80 8.84 8.64
C ILE A 342 -2.27 8.44 7.24
N LEU A 343 -2.85 9.39 6.51
CA LEU A 343 -3.29 9.17 5.14
C LEU A 343 -2.11 9.23 4.18
N THR A 344 -2.06 8.35 3.20
CA THR A 344 -0.99 8.26 2.20
C THR A 344 -1.53 7.84 0.84
N HIS A 345 -0.66 7.53 -0.13
CA HIS A 345 -1.04 7.20 -1.52
C HIS A 345 -2.01 8.23 -2.12
N SER A 346 -1.83 9.50 -1.77
CA SER A 346 -2.81 10.54 -2.08
C SER A 346 -2.62 11.08 -3.50
N PRO A 347 -3.64 11.73 -4.07
CA PRO A 347 -3.45 12.59 -5.24
C PRO A 347 -2.40 13.68 -4.98
N ASP A 348 -1.81 14.19 -6.06
CA ASP A 348 -0.81 15.28 -6.00
C ASP A 348 -1.37 16.56 -5.38
N LYS A 349 -2.67 16.80 -5.56
CA LYS A 349 -3.43 17.90 -4.94
C LYS A 349 -4.52 17.35 -4.04
N MET A 350 -4.44 17.64 -2.75
CA MET A 350 -5.43 17.19 -1.77
C MET A 350 -5.38 18.03 -0.50
N THR A 351 -6.56 18.33 0.06
CA THR A 351 -6.72 18.91 1.39
C THR A 351 -7.39 17.89 2.30
N SER A 352 -6.88 17.77 3.53
CA SER A 352 -7.34 16.79 4.50
C SER A 352 -7.29 17.38 5.90
N GLU A 353 -8.31 17.14 6.72
CA GLU A 353 -8.17 17.40 8.16
C GLU A 353 -7.46 16.26 8.90
N TRP A 354 -7.34 15.09 8.27
CA TRP A 354 -6.58 13.96 8.80
C TRP A 354 -5.09 14.14 8.46
N PRO A 355 -4.17 13.74 9.34
CA PRO A 355 -2.73 13.78 9.06
C PRO A 355 -2.41 13.16 7.71
N LEU A 356 -1.86 13.96 6.80
CA LEU A 356 -1.51 13.55 5.44
C LEU A 356 -0.01 13.29 5.39
N SER A 357 0.45 12.20 4.80
CA SER A 357 1.88 11.97 4.63
C SER A 357 2.46 12.86 3.53
N LYS A 358 3.79 12.95 3.50
CA LYS A 358 4.56 13.42 2.35
C LYS A 358 5.86 12.63 2.28
N ALA A 359 6.32 12.31 1.07
CA ALA A 359 7.66 11.77 0.85
C ALA A 359 8.73 12.54 1.65
N GLU A 360 9.73 11.83 2.15
CA GLU A 360 10.83 12.31 3.00
C GLU A 360 10.45 12.57 4.47
N LYS A 361 9.16 12.67 4.82
CA LYS A 361 8.76 12.69 6.24
C LYS A 361 9.05 11.35 6.90
N SER A 362 9.34 11.41 8.19
CA SER A 362 9.52 10.24 9.05
C SER A 362 8.59 10.32 10.24
N PHE A 363 8.01 9.19 10.64
CA PHE A 363 7.10 9.07 11.76
C PHE A 363 7.62 8.04 12.76
N LEU A 364 7.60 8.39 14.03
CA LEU A 364 7.84 7.44 15.11
C LEU A 364 6.50 7.05 15.72
N ILE A 365 6.21 5.75 15.72
CA ILE A 365 5.10 5.15 16.45
C ILE A 365 5.64 4.69 17.79
N HIS A 366 5.04 5.15 18.88
CA HIS A 366 5.41 4.79 20.24
C HIS A 366 4.12 4.70 21.08
N GLY A 367 3.91 3.53 21.68
CA GLY A 367 2.65 3.16 22.33
C GLY A 367 1.48 3.28 21.34
N SER A 368 0.46 4.04 21.74
CA SER A 368 -0.76 4.25 20.96
C SER A 368 -0.80 5.57 20.18
N THR A 369 0.36 6.21 19.98
CA THR A 369 0.48 7.53 19.33
C THR A 369 1.57 7.52 18.26
N PHE A 370 1.55 8.53 17.41
CA PHE A 370 2.64 8.78 16.46
C PHE A 370 3.07 10.25 16.51
N SER A 371 4.31 10.51 16.12
CA SER A 371 4.87 11.85 15.98
C SER A 371 5.75 11.92 14.75
N GLU A 372 5.79 13.09 14.12
CA GLU A 372 6.77 13.37 13.08
C GLU A 372 8.16 13.53 13.69
N VAL A 373 9.17 12.93 13.06
CA VAL A 373 10.57 13.06 13.44
C VAL A 373 11.21 14.19 12.63
N VAL A 374 11.65 15.25 13.31
CA VAL A 374 12.26 16.45 12.71
C VAL A 374 13.61 16.72 13.38
N GLY A 375 14.68 16.26 12.73
CA GLY A 375 16.01 16.21 13.37
C GLY A 375 15.94 15.33 14.61
N ASP A 376 16.33 15.88 15.77
CA ASP A 376 16.26 15.18 17.06
C ASP A 376 14.94 15.40 17.82
N ARG A 377 13.94 16.04 17.19
CA ARG A 377 12.66 16.39 17.82
C ARG A 377 11.56 15.44 17.36
N LEU A 378 10.67 15.09 18.29
CA LEU A 378 9.42 14.41 18.01
C LEU A 378 8.28 15.43 18.13
N LEU A 379 7.58 15.68 17.03
CA LEU A 379 6.59 16.75 16.93
C LEU A 379 5.23 16.18 16.56
N PRO A 380 4.13 16.63 17.19
CA PRO A 380 2.80 16.12 16.87
C PRO A 380 2.34 16.59 15.50
N MET A 381 1.45 15.80 14.90
CA MET A 381 0.65 16.17 13.74
C MET A 381 -0.69 16.74 14.25
N ASN A 382 -0.71 18.02 14.60
CA ASN A 382 -1.85 18.69 15.24
C ASN A 382 -2.45 19.86 14.44
N ALA A 383 -2.10 20.00 13.16
CA ALA A 383 -2.69 21.05 12.34
C ALA A 383 -4.19 20.77 12.15
N ALA A 384 -4.98 21.83 11.97
CA ALA A 384 -6.41 21.69 11.68
C ALA A 384 -6.63 21.12 10.28
N VAL A 385 -5.73 21.45 9.35
CA VAL A 385 -5.76 21.00 7.97
C VAL A 385 -4.34 20.78 7.43
N TYR A 386 -4.22 19.80 6.55
CA TYR A 386 -3.03 19.47 5.77
C TYR A 386 -3.36 19.61 4.29
N HIS A 387 -2.45 20.17 3.51
CA HIS A 387 -2.66 20.37 2.08
C HIS A 387 -1.40 20.00 1.28
N LYS A 388 -1.61 19.28 0.18
CA LYS A 388 -0.61 18.99 -0.84
C LYS A 388 -0.99 19.67 -2.14
N GLU A 389 -0.01 20.25 -2.82
CA GLU A 389 -0.15 20.75 -4.19
C GLU A 389 1.22 20.86 -4.83
N GLU A 390 1.38 20.31 -6.03
CA GLU A 390 2.61 20.43 -6.85
C GLU A 390 3.91 20.05 -6.10
N GLY A 391 3.83 19.03 -5.24
CA GLY A 391 4.96 18.57 -4.41
C GLY A 391 5.23 19.42 -3.17
N ASN A 392 4.57 20.57 -3.02
CA ASN A 392 4.58 21.37 -1.80
C ASN A 392 3.62 20.76 -0.77
N TYR A 393 3.86 21.09 0.50
CA TYR A 393 3.06 20.61 1.61
C TYR A 393 2.83 21.74 2.58
N PHE A 394 1.60 21.87 3.03
CA PHE A 394 1.16 22.99 3.83
C PHE A 394 0.35 22.49 5.02
N VAL A 395 0.42 23.26 6.10
CA VAL A 395 -0.31 23.02 7.33
C VAL A 395 -1.09 24.28 7.69
N GLY A 396 -2.35 24.11 8.08
CA GLY A 396 -3.23 25.20 8.44
C GLY A 396 -3.68 25.11 9.90
N TYR A 397 -3.60 26.23 10.62
CA TYR A 397 -4.12 26.38 11.98
C TYR A 397 -5.32 27.32 11.96
N ARG A 398 -6.37 26.99 12.72
CA ARG A 398 -7.60 27.80 12.73
C ARG A 398 -7.30 29.21 13.21
N ASN A 399 -7.76 30.19 12.45
CA ASN A 399 -7.71 31.61 12.81
C ASN A 399 -8.91 32.31 12.15
N PRO A 400 -9.87 32.87 12.90
CA PRO A 400 -11.01 33.60 12.33
C PRO A 400 -10.60 34.74 11.38
N GLU A 401 -9.44 35.36 11.63
CA GLU A 401 -8.85 36.43 10.82
C GLU A 401 -7.85 35.91 9.77
N GLY A 402 -7.73 34.57 9.64
CA GLY A 402 -6.82 33.93 8.70
C GLY A 402 -7.18 34.27 7.25
N ALA A 403 -6.15 34.45 6.41
CA ALA A 403 -6.31 34.89 5.03
C ALA A 403 -6.84 33.80 4.08
N VAL A 404 -6.85 32.54 4.52
CA VAL A 404 -7.25 31.38 3.71
C VAL A 404 -8.49 30.75 4.31
N THR A 405 -9.54 30.59 3.51
CA THR A 405 -10.78 29.93 3.93
C THR A 405 -10.79 28.48 3.47
N LEU A 406 -11.14 27.55 4.36
CA LEU A 406 -11.40 26.16 4.02
C LEU A 406 -12.85 26.01 3.54
N TYR A 407 -13.01 25.38 2.37
CA TYR A 407 -14.29 25.07 1.76
C TYR A 407 -14.50 23.56 1.69
N GLU A 408 -15.76 23.14 1.76
CA GLU A 408 -16.21 21.78 1.46
C GLU A 408 -17.07 21.79 0.20
N ASN A 409 -16.83 20.86 -0.72
CA ASN A 409 -17.61 20.69 -1.93
C ASN A 409 -17.79 19.20 -2.28
N ASP A 410 -19.00 18.68 -2.05
CA ASP A 410 -19.37 17.28 -2.28
C ASP A 410 -18.45 16.33 -1.49
N GLY A 411 -18.32 16.56 -0.18
CA GLY A 411 -17.50 15.84 0.79
C GLY A 411 -15.98 16.00 0.62
N ILE A 412 -15.51 16.84 -0.30
CA ILE A 412 -14.08 17.08 -0.53
C ILE A 412 -13.69 18.47 -0.05
N LEU A 413 -12.56 18.55 0.66
CA LEU A 413 -12.04 19.81 1.18
C LEU A 413 -11.15 20.51 0.17
N ASN A 414 -11.20 21.83 0.14
CA ASN A 414 -10.36 22.69 -0.68
C ASN A 414 -10.02 23.98 0.07
N LEU A 415 -8.90 24.60 -0.26
CA LEU A 415 -8.54 25.93 0.23
C LEU A 415 -8.98 26.97 -0.81
N GLY A 416 -9.58 28.08 -0.39
CA GLY A 416 -9.91 29.20 -1.27
C GLY A 416 -8.86 30.31 -1.27
N GLY A 417 -9.09 31.35 -2.07
CA GLY A 417 -8.11 32.42 -2.31
C GLY A 417 -7.35 32.20 -3.62
N GLN A 418 -6.02 32.12 -3.56
CA GLN A 418 -5.14 31.86 -4.72
C GLN A 418 -5.14 30.40 -5.19
N TRP A 419 -5.64 29.51 -4.34
CA TRP A 419 -5.88 28.11 -4.67
C TRP A 419 -7.23 28.06 -5.37
N GLU A 420 -7.19 27.91 -6.70
CA GLU A 420 -8.40 27.78 -7.49
C GLU A 420 -9.26 26.64 -6.90
N TRP A 421 -10.50 26.97 -6.52
CA TRP A 421 -11.73 26.18 -6.42
C TRP A 421 -12.70 26.87 -5.43
N GLN A 422 -13.17 28.08 -5.80
CA GLN A 422 -14.20 28.80 -5.06
C GLN A 422 -15.57 28.32 -5.52
N ASN A 423 -16.07 27.22 -4.97
CA ASN A 423 -17.46 26.76 -5.10
C ASN A 423 -17.70 25.67 -4.06
N GLY A 424 -18.21 26.03 -2.88
CA GLY A 424 -18.47 25.11 -1.79
C GLY A 424 -19.01 25.80 -0.53
N THR A 425 -19.32 25.01 0.49
CA THR A 425 -19.71 25.51 1.81
C THR A 425 -18.46 26.00 2.55
N GLU A 426 -18.47 27.25 3.01
CA GLU A 426 -17.42 27.77 3.89
C GLU A 426 -17.44 27.06 5.23
N LEU A 427 -16.28 26.56 5.68
CA LEU A 427 -16.14 25.90 6.97
C LEU A 427 -15.51 26.82 8.02
N TYR A 428 -14.26 27.24 7.79
CA TYR A 428 -13.51 28.12 8.70
C TYR A 428 -12.25 28.69 8.04
N ASN A 429 -11.73 29.77 8.60
CA ASN A 429 -10.48 30.40 8.17
C ASN A 429 -9.26 29.79 8.88
N VAL A 430 -8.12 29.78 8.18
CA VAL A 430 -6.84 29.27 8.68
C VAL A 430 -5.67 30.21 8.37
N ASP A 431 -4.70 30.23 9.26
CA ASP A 431 -3.33 30.64 8.95
C ASP A 431 -2.62 29.44 8.31
N LEU A 432 -2.18 29.60 7.06
CA LEU A 432 -1.50 28.55 6.31
C LEU A 432 0.02 28.76 6.35
N TYR A 433 0.76 27.67 6.47
CA TYR A 433 2.22 27.65 6.49
C TYR A 433 2.74 26.59 5.53
N GLU A 434 3.82 26.88 4.83
CA GLU A 434 4.54 25.89 4.03
C GLU A 434 5.45 25.07 4.94
N ASP A 435 5.38 23.75 4.83
CA ASP A 435 6.20 22.82 5.57
C ASP A 435 7.34 22.31 4.69
N VAL A 436 8.55 22.64 5.13
CA VAL A 436 9.79 22.23 4.48
C VAL A 436 10.62 21.46 5.49
N GLY A 437 10.67 20.13 5.34
CA GLY A 437 11.42 19.25 6.23
C GLY A 437 10.97 19.32 7.69
N GLY A 438 9.69 19.58 7.95
CA GLY A 438 9.12 19.70 9.29
C GLY A 438 9.22 21.10 9.90
N THR A 439 9.78 22.07 9.18
CA THR A 439 9.83 23.49 9.55
C THR A 439 8.60 24.21 8.99
N TYR A 440 7.88 24.99 9.80
CA TYR A 440 6.69 25.71 9.33
C TYR A 440 7.04 27.16 9.01
N LEU A 441 6.85 27.54 7.75
CA LEU A 441 7.29 28.81 7.18
C LEU A 441 6.09 29.62 6.71
N PRO A 442 6.13 30.96 6.78
CA PRO A 442 5.12 31.80 6.16
C PRO A 442 4.93 31.44 4.69
N LEU A 443 3.70 31.59 4.18
CA LEU A 443 3.46 31.49 2.75
C LEU A 443 4.38 32.43 1.97
N ARG A 444 4.83 31.96 0.81
CA ARG A 444 5.60 32.78 -0.11
C ARG A 444 4.69 33.87 -0.69
N ASP A 445 5.26 35.06 -0.85
CA ASP A 445 4.64 36.07 -1.71
C ASP A 445 4.60 35.49 -3.14
N ASN A 446 3.56 35.79 -3.92
CA ASN A 446 3.39 35.32 -5.32
C ASN A 446 4.43 35.88 -6.31
N GLN A 447 5.62 36.26 -5.83
CA GLN A 447 6.73 36.65 -6.68
C GLN A 447 7.34 35.40 -7.31
N GLU A 448 7.28 35.35 -8.65
CA GLU A 448 8.03 34.38 -9.45
C GLU A 448 9.50 34.35 -9.03
N GLY A 449 10.10 33.17 -9.04
CA GLY A 449 11.50 32.97 -8.62
C GLY A 449 11.71 32.82 -7.12
N THR A 450 10.65 32.75 -6.30
CA THR A 450 10.75 32.52 -4.85
C THR A 450 10.60 31.04 -4.48
N SER A 451 11.59 30.48 -3.77
CA SER A 451 11.54 29.10 -3.25
C SER A 451 12.14 28.99 -1.84
N TYR A 452 11.71 27.99 -1.08
CA TYR A 452 12.37 27.59 0.15
C TYR A 452 13.38 26.48 -0.13
N VAL A 453 14.59 26.62 0.43
CA VAL A 453 15.68 25.66 0.27
C VAL A 453 16.19 25.25 1.66
N PRO A 454 16.11 23.95 2.02
CA PRO A 454 16.69 23.48 3.27
C PRO A 454 18.22 23.58 3.22
N ARG A 455 18.81 23.98 4.34
CA ARG A 455 20.27 24.10 4.50
C ARG A 455 20.83 22.93 5.29
N ALA A 456 22.12 22.67 5.11
CA ALA A 456 22.84 21.62 5.84
C ALA A 456 22.88 21.85 7.37
N ASP A 457 22.69 23.10 7.82
CA ASP A 457 22.61 23.47 9.23
C ASP A 457 21.21 23.26 9.84
N GLY A 458 20.26 22.71 9.08
CA GLY A 458 18.89 22.44 9.52
C GLY A 458 17.95 23.64 9.47
N THR A 459 18.43 24.82 9.06
CA THR A 459 17.58 25.99 8.81
C THR A 459 17.03 25.98 7.38
N VAL A 460 16.05 26.83 7.10
CA VAL A 460 15.49 26.99 5.76
C VAL A 460 15.74 28.41 5.25
N GLU A 461 16.22 28.51 4.02
CA GLU A 461 16.46 29.77 3.33
C GLU A 461 15.37 30.05 2.30
N ARG A 462 14.80 31.26 2.35
CA ARG A 462 13.99 31.79 1.26
C ARG A 462 14.90 32.39 0.21
N VAL A 463 14.93 31.77 -0.96
CA VAL A 463 15.71 32.20 -2.12
C VAL A 463 14.77 32.94 -3.07
N ILE A 464 15.13 34.16 -3.42
CA ILE A 464 14.45 34.97 -4.44
C ILE A 464 15.42 35.11 -5.62
N ARG A 465 14.97 34.73 -6.82
CA ARG A 465 15.73 34.83 -8.06
C ARG A 465 15.09 35.85 -8.98
N ASP A 466 15.89 36.81 -9.43
CA ASP A 466 15.49 37.83 -10.39
C ASP A 466 16.57 37.99 -11.48
N GLU A 467 16.38 38.92 -12.41
CA GLU A 467 17.33 39.20 -13.50
C GLU A 467 18.70 39.68 -13.00
N CYS A 468 18.79 40.16 -11.76
CA CYS A 468 20.00 40.71 -11.14
C CYS A 468 20.75 39.68 -10.29
N GLY A 469 20.17 38.49 -10.04
CA GLY A 469 20.82 37.37 -9.37
C GLY A 469 19.90 36.64 -8.39
N SER A 470 20.50 36.03 -7.37
CA SER A 470 19.77 35.32 -6.31
C SER A 470 20.09 35.89 -4.94
N ARG A 471 19.06 36.17 -4.15
CA ARG A 471 19.14 36.60 -2.74
C ARG A 471 18.57 35.52 -1.84
N GLY A 472 19.31 35.15 -0.79
CA GLY A 472 18.85 34.23 0.25
C GLY A 472 18.61 34.94 1.58
N ILE A 473 17.53 34.57 2.29
CA ILE A 473 17.26 35.01 3.65
C ILE A 473 16.87 33.78 4.48
N VAL A 474 17.58 33.54 5.59
CA VAL A 474 17.18 32.50 6.54
C VAL A 474 15.84 32.88 7.18
N VAL A 475 14.86 31.98 7.11
CA VAL A 475 13.51 32.20 7.63
C VAL A 475 13.33 31.42 8.93
N LYS A 476 12.61 32.04 9.86
CA LYS A 476 12.36 31.48 11.19
C LYS A 476 11.32 30.35 11.11
N ASP A 477 11.62 29.24 11.78
CA ASP A 477 10.66 28.17 12.07
C ASP A 477 9.56 28.67 13.01
N LEU A 478 8.30 28.65 12.55
CA LEU A 478 7.14 29.07 13.34
C LEU A 478 6.45 27.90 14.04
N ARG A 479 6.86 26.65 13.80
CA ARG A 479 6.15 25.46 14.30
C ARG A 479 5.97 25.45 15.82
N ALA A 480 7.01 25.81 16.55
CA ALA A 480 6.98 25.84 18.02
C ALA A 480 5.97 26.86 18.58
N GLU A 481 5.72 27.96 17.88
CA GLU A 481 4.79 29.01 18.30
C GLU A 481 3.32 28.62 18.08
N LEU A 482 3.08 27.64 17.20
CA LEU A 482 1.76 27.21 16.79
C LEU A 482 1.19 26.08 17.64
N PHE A 483 2.02 25.34 18.40
CA PHE A 483 1.54 24.24 19.25
C PHE A 483 0.62 24.67 20.40
N ASN A 484 0.66 25.95 20.78
CA ASN A 484 -0.14 26.50 21.87
C ASN A 484 -1.42 27.22 21.39
N ARG A 485 -1.77 27.12 20.11
CA ARG A 485 -2.93 27.79 19.50
C ARG A 485 -4.14 26.88 19.36
#